data_AF-A0A533XK49-F1
#
_entry.id   AF-A0A533XK49-F1
#
_cell.length_a   1.000
_cell.length_b   1.000
_cell.length_c   1.000
_cell.angle_alpha   90.00
_cell.angle_beta   90.00
_cell.angle_gamma   90.00
#
_symmetry.space_group_name_H-M   'P 1'
#
loop_
_entity.id
_entity.type
_entity.pdbx_description
1 polymer ?
#
loop_
_entity_poly.entity_id
_entity_poly.type
_entity_poly.pdbx_seq_one_letter_code
_entity_poly.pdbx_strand_id
1 'polypeptide(L)'
;MPPEPRTKPPSLDHLTPRQIVEELDRYVISQKDAKRMVAIALRNRWRRQQLGPDLREEVMPKNIIMIGPTGVGKTEIARRLAKLAQAPFLKIEASKFTEVGYVGRDVESIIR
;
A
#
# COMPACT_ATOMS: atom_id res chain seq x y z
N MET A 1 -0.59 24.96 -28.61
CA MET A 1 -1.41 24.56 -27.45
C MET A 1 -0.47 23.92 -26.44
N PRO A 2 -0.23 24.54 -25.28
CA PRO A 2 0.55 23.89 -24.24
C PRO A 2 -0.18 22.62 -23.78
N PRO A 3 0.55 21.53 -23.46
CA PRO A 3 -0.09 20.36 -22.87
C PRO A 3 -0.80 20.77 -21.59
N GLU A 4 -2.04 20.31 -21.41
CA GLU A 4 -2.80 20.55 -20.18
C GLU A 4 -1.93 20.20 -18.96
N PRO A 5 -1.92 21.05 -17.91
CA PRO A 5 -1.17 20.75 -16.72
C PRO A 5 -1.68 19.43 -16.16
N ARG A 6 -0.77 18.43 -16.06
CA ARG A 6 -1.04 17.16 -15.40
C ARG A 6 -1.61 17.49 -14.02
N THR A 7 -2.89 17.25 -13.84
CA THR A 7 -3.60 17.53 -12.60
C THR A 7 -2.80 16.94 -11.44
N LYS A 8 -2.50 17.76 -10.42
CA LYS A 8 -1.83 17.29 -9.21
C LYS A 8 -2.59 16.05 -8.72
N PRO A 9 -1.91 14.93 -8.42
CA PRO A 9 -2.60 13.76 -7.90
C PRO A 9 -3.39 14.20 -6.67
N PRO A 10 -4.66 13.77 -6.54
CA PRO A 10 -5.53 14.21 -5.46
C PRO A 10 -4.84 13.97 -4.11
N SER A 11 -4.94 14.93 -3.20
CA SER A 11 -4.45 14.77 -1.83
C SER A 11 -5.15 13.58 -1.18
N LEU A 12 -4.36 12.63 -0.68
CA LEU A 12 -4.83 11.40 -0.01
C LEU A 12 -5.90 11.61 1.03
N ASP A 13 -5.84 12.75 1.71
CA ASP A 13 -6.68 13.10 2.85
C ASP A 13 -8.17 13.07 2.51
N HIS A 14 -8.52 13.19 1.23
CA HIS A 14 -9.91 13.22 0.77
C HIS A 14 -10.34 12.01 -0.04
N LEU A 15 -9.45 11.04 -0.29
CA LEU A 15 -9.82 9.88 -1.10
C LEU A 15 -10.72 8.92 -0.31
N THR A 16 -11.92 8.70 -0.86
CA THR A 16 -12.83 7.66 -0.39
C THR A 16 -12.34 6.28 -0.85
N PRO A 17 -12.75 5.19 -0.17
CA PRO A 17 -12.40 3.84 -0.63
C PRO A 17 -12.79 3.57 -2.09
N ARG A 18 -13.91 4.14 -2.58
CA ARG A 18 -14.32 3.99 -3.98
C ARG A 18 -13.34 4.67 -4.94
N GLN A 19 -12.96 5.91 -4.66
CA GLN A 19 -11.98 6.64 -5.48
C GLN A 19 -10.60 5.96 -5.49
N ILE A 20 -10.18 5.35 -4.37
CA ILE A 20 -8.93 4.57 -4.34
C ILE A 20 -9.05 3.34 -5.25
N VAL A 21 -10.18 2.64 -5.24
CA VAL A 21 -10.40 1.49 -6.13
C VAL A 21 -10.40 1.92 -7.60
N GLU A 22 -11.11 3.00 -7.94
CA GLU A 22 -11.13 3.57 -9.30
C GLU A 22 -9.73 3.97 -9.78
N GLU A 23 -8.92 4.55 -8.90
CA GLU A 23 -7.53 4.88 -9.19
C GLU A 23 -6.69 3.63 -9.48
N LEU A 24 -6.89 2.56 -8.70
CA LEU A 24 -6.21 1.28 -8.89
C LEU A 24 -6.71 0.53 -10.15
N ASP A 25 -7.97 0.72 -10.55
CA ASP A 25 -8.55 0.15 -11.78
C ASP A 25 -7.81 0.63 -13.04
N ARG A 26 -7.14 1.79 -12.99
CA ARG A 26 -6.33 2.33 -14.11
C ARG A 26 -5.05 1.54 -14.37
N TYR A 27 -4.60 0.73 -13.41
CA TYR A 27 -3.29 0.06 -13.47
C TYR A 27 -3.36 -1.45 -13.30
N VAL A 28 -4.33 -1.95 -12.53
CA VAL A 28 -4.53 -3.37 -12.28
C VAL A 28 -5.90 -3.72 -12.79
N ILE A 29 -6.03 -4.73 -13.65
CA ILE A 29 -7.33 -5.18 -14.15
C ILE A 29 -7.87 -6.27 -13.21
N SER A 30 -9.20 -6.30 -12.99
CA SER A 30 -9.86 -7.25 -12.08
C SER A 30 -9.43 -7.09 -10.60
N GLN A 31 -9.35 -8.16 -9.82
CA GLN A 31 -8.88 -8.16 -8.41
C GLN A 31 -9.66 -7.22 -7.49
N LYS A 32 -10.99 -7.17 -7.64
CA LYS A 32 -11.88 -6.24 -6.92
C LYS A 32 -11.72 -6.32 -5.40
N ASP A 33 -11.61 -7.53 -4.85
CA ASP A 33 -11.50 -7.73 -3.41
C ASP A 33 -10.16 -7.21 -2.88
N ALA A 34 -9.05 -7.51 -3.56
CA ALA A 34 -7.74 -7.01 -3.18
C ALA A 34 -7.69 -5.48 -3.19
N LYS A 35 -8.25 -4.84 -4.23
CA LYS A 35 -8.36 -3.37 -4.33
C LYS A 35 -9.20 -2.78 -3.20
N ARG A 36 -10.35 -3.39 -2.91
CA ARG A 36 -11.23 -2.96 -1.81
C ARG A 36 -10.52 -3.04 -0.46
N MET A 37 -9.80 -4.14 -0.20
CA MET A 37 -9.09 -4.34 1.06
C MET A 37 -7.99 -3.30 1.26
N VAL A 38 -7.17 -3.02 0.24
CA VAL A 38 -6.13 -1.98 0.35
C VAL A 38 -6.72 -0.58 0.47
N ALA A 39 -7.82 -0.29 -0.21
CA ALA A 39 -8.53 0.99 -0.11
C ALA A 39 -9.07 1.23 1.30
N ILE A 40 -9.64 0.19 1.93
CA ILE A 40 -10.09 0.24 3.32
C ILE A 40 -8.92 0.44 4.27
N ALA A 41 -7.82 -0.29 4.11
CA ALA A 41 -6.64 -0.15 4.96
C ALA A 41 -6.06 1.27 4.89
N LEU A 42 -5.95 1.84 3.68
CA LEU A 42 -5.48 3.22 3.50
C LEU A 42 -6.44 4.24 4.13
N ARG A 43 -7.75 4.06 3.95
CA ARG A 43 -8.75 4.95 4.58
C ARG A 43 -8.73 4.84 6.11
N ASN A 44 -8.51 3.64 6.65
CA ASN A 44 -8.39 3.44 8.09
C ASN A 44 -7.13 4.12 8.66
N ARG A 45 -6.03 4.16 7.90
CA ARG A 45 -4.85 4.94 8.30
C ARG A 45 -5.16 6.42 8.45
N TRP A 46 -5.89 7.01 7.50
CA TRP A 46 -6.35 8.40 7.60
C TRP A 46 -7.31 8.61 8.78
N ARG A 47 -8.29 7.72 8.97
CA ARG A 47 -9.22 7.80 10.11
C ARG A 47 -8.49 7.75 11.45
N ARG A 48 -7.47 6.89 11.58
CA ARG A 48 -6.64 6.80 12.78
C ARG A 48 -5.95 8.14 13.11
N GLN A 49 -5.50 8.89 12.11
CA GLN A 49 -4.88 10.20 12.32
C GLN A 49 -5.86 11.26 12.84
N GLN A 50 -7.16 11.06 12.65
CA GLN A 50 -8.21 11.95 13.15
C GLN A 50 -8.67 11.60 14.57
N LEU A 51 -8.23 10.46 15.13
CA LEU A 51 -8.55 10.07 16.50
C LEU A 51 -7.73 10.89 17.51
N GLY A 52 -8.29 11.06 18.70
CA GLY A 52 -7.56 11.59 19.86
C GLY A 52 -6.37 10.69 20.25
N PRO A 53 -5.40 11.21 21.03
CA PRO A 53 -4.15 10.53 21.34
C PRO A 53 -4.35 9.15 21.97
N ASP A 54 -5.20 9.04 22.99
CA ASP A 54 -5.43 7.79 23.73
C ASP A 54 -5.93 6.67 22.81
N LEU A 55 -6.98 6.95 22.03
CA LEU A 55 -7.56 5.96 21.11
C LEU A 55 -6.66 5.67 19.90
N ARG A 56 -5.78 6.61 19.52
CA ARG A 56 -4.86 6.44 18.38
C ARG A 56 -3.79 5.39 18.65
N GLU A 57 -3.36 5.24 19.91
CA GLU A 57 -2.39 4.21 20.32
C GLU A 57 -3.01 2.81 20.30
N GLU A 58 -4.27 2.69 20.68
CA GLU A 58 -5.00 1.41 20.68
C GLU A 58 -5.29 0.87 19.27
N VAL A 59 -5.44 1.76 18.28
CA VAL A 59 -5.77 1.36 16.90
C VAL A 59 -4.52 0.96 16.12
N MET A 60 -4.27 -0.34 16.03
CA MET A 60 -3.17 -0.89 15.23
C MET A 60 -3.42 -0.84 13.71
N PRO A 61 -2.37 -0.69 12.88
CA PRO A 61 -2.48 -0.85 11.43
C PRO A 61 -3.00 -2.23 11.03
N LYS A 62 -3.84 -2.29 9.99
CA LYS A 62 -4.34 -3.55 9.44
C LYS A 62 -3.41 -4.05 8.34
N ASN A 63 -2.52 -4.98 8.68
CA ASN A 63 -1.64 -5.64 7.72
C ASN A 63 -2.48 -6.53 6.76
N ILE A 64 -2.01 -6.68 5.52
CA ILE A 64 -2.73 -7.40 4.46
C ILE A 64 -1.85 -8.55 3.96
N ILE A 65 -2.44 -9.74 3.89
CA ILE A 65 -1.86 -10.90 3.20
C ILE A 65 -2.60 -11.06 1.87
N MET A 66 -1.88 -11.02 0.74
CA MET A 66 -2.45 -11.24 -0.59
C MET A 66 -2.16 -12.66 -1.06
N ILE A 67 -3.20 -13.45 -1.26
CA ILE A 67 -3.11 -14.85 -1.72
C ILE A 67 -3.55 -14.93 -3.19
N GLY A 68 -2.76 -15.59 -4.03
CA GLY A 68 -3.09 -15.81 -5.44
C GLY A 68 -1.88 -16.20 -6.28
N PRO A 69 -2.07 -16.62 -7.54
CA PRO A 69 -0.99 -17.09 -8.40
C PRO A 69 -0.01 -15.96 -8.79
N THR A 70 1.15 -16.31 -9.33
CA THR A 70 2.14 -15.34 -9.82
C THR A 70 1.58 -14.54 -11.01
N GLY A 71 2.02 -13.30 -11.18
CA GLY A 71 1.62 -12.46 -12.32
C GLY A 71 0.26 -11.77 -12.23
N VAL A 72 -0.60 -12.08 -11.23
CA VAL A 72 -1.96 -11.48 -11.13
C VAL A 72 -2.02 -10.04 -10.62
N GLY A 73 -0.87 -9.39 -10.38
CA GLY A 73 -0.82 -7.98 -9.97
C GLY A 73 -0.71 -7.70 -8.47
N LYS A 74 -0.46 -8.70 -7.61
CA LYS A 74 -0.27 -8.51 -6.14
C LYS A 74 0.72 -7.39 -5.81
N THR A 75 1.93 -7.48 -6.38
CA THR A 75 2.99 -6.48 -6.17
C THR A 75 2.63 -5.12 -6.78
N GLU A 76 1.89 -5.11 -7.88
CA GLU A 76 1.51 -3.86 -8.56
C GLU A 76 0.45 -3.10 -7.75
N ILE A 77 -0.52 -3.80 -7.14
CA ILE A 77 -1.48 -3.20 -6.20
C ILE A 77 -0.73 -2.49 -5.07
N ALA A 78 0.24 -3.16 -4.44
CA ALA A 78 1.02 -2.58 -3.34
C ALA A 78 1.87 -1.37 -3.79
N ARG A 79 2.55 -1.48 -4.94
CA ARG A 79 3.35 -0.39 -5.53
C ARG A 79 2.48 0.83 -5.86
N ARG A 80 1.31 0.63 -6.47
CA ARG A 80 0.39 1.72 -6.84
C ARG A 80 -0.23 2.37 -5.62
N LEU A 81 -0.60 1.57 -4.62
CA LEU A 81 -1.09 2.07 -3.34
C LEU A 81 -0.07 2.99 -2.67
N ALA A 82 1.21 2.60 -2.64
CA ALA A 82 2.25 3.45 -2.05
C ALA A 82 2.47 4.75 -2.82
N LYS A 83 2.44 4.70 -4.16
CA LYS A 83 2.51 5.90 -5.01
C LYS A 83 1.33 6.84 -4.78
N LEU A 84 0.13 6.28 -4.68
CA LEU A 84 -1.10 7.00 -4.36
C LEU A 84 -1.01 7.62 -2.96
N ALA A 85 -0.46 6.87 -2.00
CA ALA A 85 -0.21 7.25 -0.62
C ALA A 85 0.99 8.18 -0.39
N GLN A 86 1.73 8.55 -1.45
CA GLN A 86 3.00 9.28 -1.36
C GLN A 86 3.91 8.70 -0.25
N ALA A 87 3.88 7.37 -0.10
CA ALA A 87 4.54 6.65 0.97
C ALA A 87 5.80 5.96 0.42
N PRO A 88 6.85 5.81 1.24
CA PRO A 88 7.99 4.95 0.92
C PRO A 88 7.51 3.53 0.60
N PHE A 89 8.12 2.90 -0.41
CA PHE A 89 7.79 1.54 -0.82
C PHE A 89 9.04 0.69 -0.95
N LEU A 90 9.07 -0.43 -0.25
CA LEU A 90 10.17 -1.39 -0.26
C LEU A 90 9.63 -2.78 -0.60
N LYS A 91 10.23 -3.44 -1.59
CA LYS A 91 9.92 -4.82 -1.98
C LYS A 91 11.07 -5.73 -1.58
N ILE A 92 10.82 -6.66 -0.66
CA ILE A 92 11.79 -7.66 -0.22
C ILE A 92 11.21 -9.06 -0.42
N GLU A 93 12.08 -10.03 -0.66
CA GLU A 93 11.74 -11.45 -0.75
C GLU A 93 12.12 -12.11 0.57
N ALA A 94 11.16 -12.81 1.20
CA ALA A 94 11.35 -13.44 2.50
C ALA A 94 12.46 -14.52 2.50
N SER A 95 12.67 -15.21 1.36
CA SER A 95 13.71 -16.23 1.22
C SER A 95 15.13 -15.68 1.40
N LYS A 96 15.34 -14.36 1.25
CA LYS A 96 16.65 -13.71 1.47
C LYS A 96 17.11 -13.76 2.92
N PHE A 97 16.22 -14.07 3.86
CA PHE A 97 16.51 -14.19 5.29
C PHE A 97 16.68 -15.65 5.75
N THR A 98 16.48 -16.61 4.85
CA THR A 98 16.60 -18.05 5.14
C THR A 98 17.78 -18.71 4.43
N GLU A 99 18.55 -17.98 3.63
CA GLU A 99 19.65 -18.54 2.84
C GLU A 99 20.81 -18.96 3.78
N VAL A 100 21.05 -20.27 3.85
CA VAL A 100 22.02 -20.89 4.75
C VAL A 100 23.42 -20.64 4.22
N GLY A 101 24.07 -19.59 4.71
CA GLY A 101 25.43 -19.23 4.34
C GLY A 101 25.91 -18.02 5.10
N TYR A 102 26.52 -18.27 6.26
CA TYR A 102 27.41 -17.40 7.03
C TYR A 102 26.95 -15.92 7.16
N VAL A 103 26.24 -15.62 8.25
CA VAL A 103 25.65 -14.31 8.57
C VAL A 103 24.54 -13.93 7.60
N GLY A 104 23.36 -14.55 7.76
CA GLY A 104 22.14 -14.12 7.06
C GLY A 104 21.92 -12.62 7.24
N ARG A 105 21.34 -11.96 6.23
CA ARG A 105 20.98 -10.54 6.37
C ARG A 105 20.07 -10.37 7.57
N ASP A 106 20.36 -9.39 8.41
CA ASP A 106 19.54 -9.08 9.58
C ASP A 106 18.16 -8.59 9.14
N VAL A 107 17.10 -9.03 9.81
CA VAL A 107 15.72 -8.55 9.61
C VAL A 107 15.65 -7.04 9.88
N GLU A 108 16.54 -6.50 10.73
CA GLU A 108 16.66 -5.05 10.93
C GLU A 108 16.99 -4.28 9.65
N SER A 109 17.62 -4.92 8.65
CA SER A 109 17.94 -4.29 7.37
C SER A 109 16.69 -3.91 6.55
N ILE A 110 15.49 -4.32 6.95
CA ILE A 110 14.23 -3.98 6.28
C ILE A 110 13.81 -2.54 6.56
N ILE A 111 14.15 -2.01 7.74
CA ILE A 111 13.67 -0.71 8.24
C ILE A 111 14.75 0.38 8.11
N ARG A 112 16.00 -0.01 7.87
CA ARG A 112 17.16 0.88 7.77
C ARG A 112 17.20 1.70 6.47
#